data_AF-A0A7W0X4M0-F1
#
_entry.id   AF-A0A7W0X4M0-F1
#
_cell.length_a   1.000
_cell.length_b   1.000
_cell.length_c   1.000
_cell.angle_alpha   90.00
_cell.angle_beta   90.00
_cell.angle_gamma   90.00
#
_symmetry.space_group_name_H-M   'P 1'
#
loop_
_entity.id
_entity.type
_entity.pdbx_description
1 polymer ?
#
loop_
_entity_poly.entity_id
_entity_poly.type
_entity_poly.pdbx_seq_one_letter_code
_entity_poly.pdbx_strand_id
1 'polypeptide(L)'
;IVTDARARFEILDALVIHRVGELKPTDQIVLVVVTSAHRGEAFEACRFLMDYLKTKAPFWKKESTAAGDRWVEARASDDDAAARWDTTR
;
A
#
# COMPACT_ATOMS: atom_id res chain seq x y z
N ILE A 1 -3.22 -9.41 3.26
CA ILE A 1 -1.99 -8.75 2.77
C ILE A 1 -0.76 -9.05 3.63
N VAL A 2 -0.72 -8.76 4.95
CA VAL A 2 0.47 -9.07 5.78
C VAL A 2 0.71 -10.57 5.90
N THR A 3 -0.34 -11.36 6.13
CA THR A 3 -0.25 -12.83 6.13
C THR A 3 0.28 -13.35 4.79
N ASP A 4 -0.19 -12.80 3.67
CA ASP A 4 0.24 -13.21 2.32
C ASP A 4 1.71 -12.86 2.08
N ALA A 5 2.17 -11.69 2.54
CA ALA A 5 3.57 -11.31 2.48
C ALA A 5 4.46 -12.27 3.29
N ARG A 6 4.02 -12.67 4.49
CA ARG A 6 4.73 -13.66 5.32
C ARG A 6 4.76 -15.06 4.70
N ALA A 7 3.76 -15.41 3.89
CA ALA A 7 3.74 -16.68 3.17
C ALA A 7 4.64 -16.67 1.93
N ARG A 8 4.86 -15.51 1.32
CA ARG A 8 5.61 -15.34 0.07
C ARG A 8 7.09 -15.03 0.26
N PHE A 9 7.46 -14.32 1.33
CA PHE A 9 8.80 -13.79 1.57
C PHE A 9 9.33 -14.24 2.92
N GLU A 10 10.64 -14.44 3.03
CA GLU A 10 11.30 -14.76 4.31
C GLU A 10 11.52 -13.47 5.12
N ILE A 11 10.44 -12.99 5.74
CA ILE A 11 10.43 -11.80 6.58
C ILE A 11 10.24 -12.16 8.07
N LEU A 12 10.89 -11.40 8.94
CA LEU A 12 10.77 -11.54 10.39
C LEU A 12 9.45 -10.92 10.86
N ASP A 13 9.19 -9.67 10.45
CA ASP A 13 7.99 -8.94 10.83
C ASP A 13 7.60 -7.87 9.82
N ALA A 14 6.33 -7.48 9.84
CA ALA A 14 5.79 -6.36 9.07
C ALA A 14 4.76 -5.57 9.88
N LEU A 15 4.85 -4.24 9.81
CA LEU A 15 3.93 -3.29 10.43
C LEU A 15 3.30 -2.41 9.33
N VAL A 16 1.98 -2.28 9.39
CA VAL A 16 1.21 -1.38 8.52
C VAL A 16 0.39 -0.44 9.38
N ILE A 17 0.59 0.87 9.20
CA ILE A 17 -0.22 1.92 9.81
C ILE A 17 -0.84 2.74 8.68
N HIS A 18 -2.15 2.90 8.70
CA HIS A 18 -2.86 3.74 7.74
C HIS A 18 -3.78 4.72 8.47
N ARG A 19 -3.64 6.01 8.18
CA ARG A 19 -4.49 7.06 8.74
C ARG A 19 -5.76 7.25 7.93
N VAL A 20 -6.80 7.75 8.59
CA VAL A 20 -8.09 8.14 7.98
C VAL A 20 -8.52 9.50 8.53
N GLY A 21 -9.51 10.11 7.90
CA GLY A 21 -10.03 11.42 8.26
C GLY A 21 -9.44 12.55 7.41
N GLU A 22 -9.49 13.77 7.94
CA GLU A 22 -8.95 14.95 7.26
C GLU A 22 -7.42 14.93 7.29
N LEU A 23 -6.82 15.08 6.11
CA LEU A 23 -5.37 15.10 5.92
C LEU A 23 -5.02 16.27 5.01
N LYS A 24 -4.02 17.05 5.42
CA LYS A 24 -3.52 18.20 4.66
C LYS A 24 -2.41 17.77 3.71
N PRO A 25 -2.09 18.56 2.67
CA PRO A 25 -0.89 18.35 1.89
C PRO A 25 0.33 18.19 2.82
N THR A 26 1.19 17.23 2.50
CA THR A 26 2.39 16.82 3.28
C THR A 26 2.15 16.02 4.56
N ASP A 27 0.91 15.79 5.00
CA ASP A 27 0.64 14.87 6.10
C ASP A 27 1.04 13.43 5.74
N GLN A 28 1.65 12.73 6.70
CA GLN A 28 1.91 11.29 6.56
C GLN A 28 0.58 10.53 6.53
N ILE A 29 0.37 9.68 5.52
CA ILE A 29 -0.89 8.95 5.34
C ILE A 29 -0.74 7.47 5.72
N VAL A 30 0.36 6.86 5.29
CA VAL A 30 0.60 5.42 5.43
C VAL A 30 2.06 5.17 5.76
N LEU A 31 2.29 4.18 6.60
CA LEU A 31 3.61 3.62 6.91
C LEU A 31 3.54 2.11 6.72
N VAL A 32 4.51 1.58 5.98
CA VAL A 32 4.79 0.14 5.87
C VAL A 32 6.24 -0.09 6.28
N VAL A 33 6.44 -0.97 7.25
CA VAL A 33 7.77 -1.39 7.72
C VAL A 33 7.86 -2.89 7.58
N VAL A 34 8.98 -3.38 7.06
CA VAL A 34 9.29 -4.81 6.98
C VAL A 34 10.69 -5.05 7.49
N THR A 35 10.86 -6.11 8.27
CA THR A 35 12.15 -6.58 8.77
C THR A 35 12.46 -7.96 8.21
N SER A 36 13.71 -8.19 7.82
CA SER A 36 14.20 -9.50 7.34
C SER A 36 15.70 -9.62 7.61
N ALA A 37 16.21 -10.86 7.63
CA ALA A 37 17.63 -11.14 7.70
C ALA A 37 18.39 -10.63 6.45
N HIS A 38 17.73 -10.56 5.30
CA HIS A 38 18.32 -10.10 4.05
C HIS A 38 17.52 -8.93 3.48
N ARG A 39 18.24 -7.89 3.05
CA ARG A 39 17.61 -6.67 2.52
C ARG A 39 16.72 -6.91 1.30
N GLY A 40 17.00 -7.94 0.49
CA GLY A 40 16.22 -8.28 -0.69
C GLY A 40 14.77 -8.57 -0.33
N GLU A 41 14.56 -9.54 0.56
CA GLU A 41 13.25 -9.90 1.10
C GLU A 41 12.52 -8.70 1.72
N ALA A 42 13.24 -7.88 2.51
CA ALA A 42 12.65 -6.69 3.13
C ALA A 42 12.13 -5.70 2.08
N PHE A 43 12.90 -5.42 1.02
CA PHE A 43 12.48 -4.50 -0.03
C PHE A 43 11.35 -5.07 -0.88
N GLU A 44 11.41 -6.34 -1.25
CA GLU A 44 10.37 -6.97 -2.08
C GLU A 44 9.04 -7.09 -1.33
N ALA A 45 9.05 -7.55 -0.09
CA ALA A 45 7.85 -7.65 0.73
C ALA A 45 7.24 -6.28 1.05
N CYS A 46 8.07 -5.27 1.36
CA CYS A 46 7.58 -3.90 1.60
C CYS A 46 6.91 -3.32 0.35
N ARG A 47 7.49 -3.58 -0.82
CA ARG A 47 6.91 -3.18 -2.10
C ARG A 47 5.59 -3.89 -2.37
N PHE A 48 5.55 -5.23 -2.23
CA PHE A 48 4.34 -6.03 -2.37
C PHE A 48 3.20 -5.51 -1.49
N LEU A 49 3.47 -5.24 -0.21
CA LEU A 49 2.49 -4.70 0.73
C LEU A 49 1.95 -3.34 0.29
N MET A 50 2.80 -2.45 -0.23
CA MET A 50 2.38 -1.14 -0.72
C MET A 50 1.46 -1.24 -1.95
N ASP A 51 1.78 -2.07 -2.95
CA ASP A 51 0.93 -2.19 -4.14
C ASP A 51 -0.43 -2.83 -3.82
N TYR A 52 -0.44 -3.85 -2.96
CA TYR A 52 -1.68 -4.49 -2.50
C TYR A 52 -2.52 -3.56 -1.63
N LEU A 53 -1.89 -2.72 -0.80
CA LEU A 53 -2.62 -1.73 0.00
C LEU A 53 -3.31 -0.70 -0.89
N LYS A 54 -2.69 -0.30 -2.00
CA LYS A 54 -3.27 0.69 -2.93
C LYS A 54 -4.43 0.17 -3.77
N THR A 55 -4.55 -1.15 -3.93
CA THR A 55 -5.55 -1.78 -4.82
C THR A 55 -6.62 -2.57 -4.08
N LYS A 56 -6.27 -3.28 -3.00
CA LYS A 56 -7.18 -4.20 -2.30
C LYS A 56 -7.79 -3.60 -1.05
N ALA A 57 -7.20 -2.55 -0.47
CA ALA A 57 -7.77 -1.93 0.72
C ALA A 57 -8.90 -0.95 0.33
N PRO A 58 -10.08 -1.03 0.96
CA PRO A 58 -11.24 -0.21 0.59
C PRO A 58 -11.10 1.22 1.14
N PHE A 59 -10.32 2.05 0.45
CA PHE A 59 -10.17 3.47 0.77
C PHE A 59 -10.69 4.35 -0.37
N TRP A 60 -11.36 5.44 0.01
CA TRP A 60 -11.79 6.48 -0.92
C TRP A 60 -11.20 7.82 -0.48
N LYS A 61 -10.65 8.57 -1.43
CA LYS A 61 -10.10 9.90 -1.19
C LYS A 61 -11.07 10.95 -1.71
N LYS A 62 -11.55 11.81 -0.81
CA LYS A 62 -12.34 13.00 -1.17
C LYS A 62 -11.42 14.23 -1.12
N GLU A 63 -11.43 15.03 -2.17
CA GLU A 63 -10.73 16.31 -2.24
C GLU A 63 -11.74 17.46 -2.15
N SER A 64 -11.56 18.33 -1.17
CA SER A 64 -12.31 19.59 -1.08
C SER A 64 -11.57 20.69 -1.84
N THR A 65 -12.21 21.26 -2.85
CA THR A 65 -11.65 22.31 -3.70
C THR A 65 -12.54 23.55 -3.65
N ALA A 66 -12.06 24.69 -4.16
CA ALA A 66 -12.87 25.90 -4.29
C ALA A 66 -14.14 25.69 -5.16
N ALA A 67 -14.13 24.70 -6.05
CA ALA A 67 -15.27 24.33 -6.89
C ALA A 67 -16.21 23.31 -6.23
N GLY A 68 -15.89 22.85 -5.01
CA GLY A 68 -16.64 21.83 -4.27
C GLY A 68 -15.85 20.55 -4.03
N ASP A 69 -16.53 19.59 -3.41
CA ASP A 69 -15.99 18.28 -3.08
C ASP A 69 -16.03 17.33 -4.29
N ARG A 70 -14.95 16.58 -4.50
CA ARG A 70 -14.89 15.52 -5.50
C ARG A 70 -14.23 14.25 -4.95
N TRP A 71 -14.64 13.09 -5.46
CA TRP A 71 -13.93 11.84 -5.22
C TRP A 71 -12.78 11.70 -6.20
N VAL A 72 -11.63 11.23 -5.70
CA VAL A 72 -10.46 10.95 -6.52
C VAL A 72 -10.57 9.53 -7.04
N GLU A 73 -10.45 9.37 -8.35
CA GLU A 73 -10.46 8.07 -9.01
C GLU A 73 -9.18 7.28 -8.68
N ALA A 74 -9.34 5.96 -8.57
CA ALA A 74 -8.21 5.05 -8.52
C ALA A 74 -7.42 5.13 -9.83
N ARG A 75 -6.11 4.88 -9.77
CA ARG A 75 -5.25 4.92 -10.96
C ARG A 75 -5.08 3.50 -11.51
N ALA A 76 -5.25 3.33 -12.83
CA ALA A 76 -5.01 2.05 -13.51
C ALA A 76 -3.58 1.51 -13.28
N SER A 77 -2.60 2.40 -13.08
CA SER A 77 -1.22 2.02 -12.74
C SER A 77 -1.10 1.25 -11.44
N ASP A 78 -2.02 1.46 -10.48
CA ASP A 78 -2.01 0.75 -9.21
C ASP A 78 -2.45 -0.71 -9.45
N ASP A 79 -3.44 -0.94 -10.31
CA ASP A 79 -3.90 -2.28 -10.70
C ASP A 79 -2.79 -3.06 -11.43
N ASP A 80 -2.09 -2.43 -12.38
CA ASP A 80 -0.94 -3.02 -13.07
C ASP A 80 0.18 -3.40 -12.07
N ALA A 81 0.45 -2.52 -11.11
CA ALA A 81 1.45 -2.76 -10.07
C ALA A 81 1.06 -3.91 -9.13
N ALA A 82 -0.24 -4.12 -8.88
CA ALA A 82 -0.71 -5.27 -8.11
C ALA A 82 -0.66 -6.56 -8.94
N ALA A 83 -1.05 -6.51 -10.21
CA ALA A 83 -1.11 -7.66 -11.11
C ALA A 83 0.24 -8.36 -11.33
N ARG A 84 1.36 -7.62 -11.21
CA ARG A 84 2.72 -8.21 -11.29
C ARG A 84 2.97 -9.29 -10.23
N TRP A 85 2.21 -9.28 -9.15
CA TRP A 85 2.32 -10.25 -8.07
C TRP A 85 1.36 -11.43 -8.23
N ASP A 86 0.38 -11.33 -9.13
CA ASP A 86 -0.57 -12.41 -9.44
C ASP A 86 0.10 -13.49 -10.31
N THR A 87 1.21 -13.14 -10.94
CA THR A 87 2.12 -14.08 -11.61
C THR A 87 3.34 -14.31 -10.72
N THR A 88 3.74 -15.58 -10.55
CA THR A 88 4.86 -16.09 -9.72
C THR A 88 4.46 -16.30 -8.24
N ARG A 89 4.39 -17.51 -7.69
CA ARG A 89 4.99 -18.81 -8.06
C ARG A 89 4.10 -19.96 -7.60
#